data_AF-A0AAD6E1L8-F1
#
_entry.id   AF-A0AAD6E1L8-F1
#
_cell.length_a   1.000
_cell.length_b   1.000
_cell.length_c   1.000
_cell.angle_alpha   90.00
_cell.angle_beta   90.00
_cell.angle_gamma   90.00
#
_symmetry.space_group_name_H-M   'P 1'
#
loop_
_entity.id
_entity.type
_entity.pdbx_description
1 polymer ?
#
loop_
_entity_poly.entity_id
_entity_poly.type
_entity_poly.pdbx_seq_one_letter_code
_entity_poly.pdbx_strand_id
1 'polypeptide(L)'
;MASSSVWGVFAEQFGANPMEQPTHYSATGELQRVLDLTESNKKWQHPWLLAHRIDPHNNLKGIATTAMKTHKAIPLRTDDGSKFQGDVVLGADGVHSVTRHAVPGGQVRAECRGKSAFRFMVSKEVAMNDPVTAKLVQHPGELSIWYCSDARIIMYPTSHNTVLNFVAIHPENKSAADTDDSWGQQGKLEKMLQIFDGFDPTILRFLGKVDPQSVKVWKLLDMDLVSQCIITIWLCLGTRPILSYRITDGISLAVVLSPGISTAEVPKRLKLYHDIRHERVTHIQEYSRIIGEDRTDDNQLDIYSFTNFNFGHDEWDNSTQCLREWTWNQISNPYWRMPIAFSQMPGPRQTHLGVPRDGTKSTFTTVNQVQDFANRPAESVPAWLQRLAVHTSRYHCLRILLANKAEQDGVAMWLPVLFESLTNPIVSGREELSMPNLYTSVDVYCRSRSYRIRTGWEGALWGNLLEDLVEVGSSTTTGALSGEADAGILAYKYLPKSGRANKNIPAEEYAIFDPFSKAVPTPKPQRVYTTDKASIQIDVLDWQQLPTLYHVISRLADVPAFEIVGAKVVEGEGDGVPDVLGAGPIE
;
A
#
# COMPACT_ATOMS: atom_id res chain seq x y z
N MET A 1 3.15 -8.71 10.03
CA MET A 1 3.68 -7.78 11.05
C MET A 1 3.20 -6.39 10.70
N ALA A 2 2.14 -5.88 11.34
CA ALA A 2 1.38 -4.74 10.83
C ALA A 2 1.17 -3.63 11.90
N SER A 3 0.89 -2.42 11.42
CA SER A 3 0.53 -1.16 12.12
C SER A 3 1.59 -0.31 12.83
N SER A 4 2.85 -0.74 12.97
CA SER A 4 3.88 0.09 13.62
C SER A 4 4.09 1.43 12.87
N SER A 5 4.29 1.34 11.55
CA SER A 5 4.52 2.48 10.65
C SER A 5 3.32 3.42 10.48
N VAL A 6 2.09 2.90 10.45
CA VAL A 6 0.85 3.67 10.22
C VAL A 6 0.63 4.75 11.29
N TRP A 7 1.13 4.54 12.51
CA TRP A 7 1.03 5.48 13.62
C TRP A 7 2.37 6.10 14.03
N GLY A 8 3.46 5.82 13.31
CA GLY A 8 4.82 6.26 13.65
C GLY A 8 5.40 5.63 14.92
N VAL A 9 4.90 4.47 15.34
CA VAL A 9 5.26 3.80 16.60
C VAL A 9 6.17 2.61 16.31
N PHE A 10 7.44 2.68 16.72
CA PHE A 10 8.40 1.60 16.55
C PHE A 10 8.68 0.97 17.91
N ALA A 11 8.39 -0.33 18.07
CA ALA A 11 8.46 -0.98 19.38
C ALA A 11 9.90 -1.19 19.88
N GLU A 12 10.85 -1.13 18.95
CA GLU A 12 12.29 -1.05 19.18
C GLU A 12 12.66 0.17 20.03
N GLN A 13 11.95 1.30 19.88
CA GLN A 13 12.21 2.54 20.64
C GLN A 13 11.84 2.42 22.13
N PHE A 14 11.08 1.39 22.51
CA PHE A 14 10.71 1.10 23.90
C PHE A 14 11.06 -0.34 24.30
N GLY A 15 12.15 -0.88 23.74
CA GLY A 15 12.80 -2.08 24.24
C GLY A 15 12.34 -3.40 23.66
N ALA A 16 11.56 -3.42 22.57
CA ALA A 16 11.40 -4.64 21.79
C ALA A 16 12.72 -4.99 21.07
N ASN A 17 13.11 -6.26 21.07
CA ASN A 17 14.31 -6.74 20.39
C ASN A 17 13.94 -7.39 19.05
N PRO A 18 14.75 -7.24 17.99
CA PRO A 18 14.64 -8.10 16.81
C PRO A 18 14.75 -9.59 17.21
N MET A 19 13.95 -10.44 16.58
CA MET A 19 14.06 -11.89 16.71
C MET A 19 15.09 -12.41 15.70
N GLU A 20 16.33 -12.53 16.15
CA GLU A 20 17.48 -12.84 15.30
C GLU A 20 17.70 -14.34 15.14
N GLN A 21 17.47 -15.13 16.19
CA GLN A 21 17.81 -16.56 16.20
C GLN A 21 16.82 -17.41 17.01
N PRO A 22 15.94 -18.22 16.40
CA PRO A 22 15.28 -19.31 17.11
C PRO A 22 16.19 -20.53 17.23
N THR A 23 16.36 -21.00 18.46
CA THR A 23 17.19 -22.16 18.83
C THR A 23 16.31 -23.24 19.46
N HIS A 24 16.44 -24.48 19.00
CA HIS A 24 15.71 -25.63 19.53
C HIS A 24 16.67 -26.62 20.19
N TYR A 25 16.33 -27.04 21.40
CA TYR A 25 17.00 -28.07 22.17
C TYR A 25 16.06 -29.26 22.41
N SER A 26 16.63 -30.45 22.60
CA SER A 26 15.94 -31.58 23.22
C SER A 26 15.63 -31.25 24.69
N ALA A 27 14.78 -32.07 25.33
CA ALA A 27 14.55 -31.98 26.77
C ALA A 27 15.87 -32.03 27.56
N THR A 28 16.81 -32.89 27.15
CA THR A 28 18.12 -33.08 27.80
C THR A 28 19.17 -32.00 27.50
N GLY A 29 18.85 -30.99 26.66
CA GLY A 29 19.76 -29.88 26.34
C GLY A 29 20.64 -30.10 25.11
N GLU A 30 20.42 -31.17 24.34
CA GLU A 30 21.10 -31.38 23.05
C GLU A 30 20.59 -30.38 22.02
N LEU A 31 21.50 -29.72 21.31
CA LEU A 31 21.15 -28.74 20.28
C LEU A 31 20.58 -29.43 19.03
N GLN A 32 19.29 -29.26 18.77
CA GLN A 32 18.60 -29.87 17.62
C GLN A 32 18.59 -28.98 16.39
N ARG A 33 18.43 -27.66 16.55
CA ARG A 33 18.33 -26.71 15.44
C ARG A 33 18.71 -25.30 15.86
N VAL A 34 19.45 -24.60 15.01
CA VAL A 34 19.61 -23.14 15.05
C VAL A 34 19.15 -22.61 13.71
N LEU A 35 18.51 -21.44 13.67
CA LEU A 35 18.24 -20.70 12.44
C LEU A 35 18.72 -19.26 12.62
N ASP A 36 19.53 -18.77 11.70
CA ASP A 36 19.81 -17.34 11.59
C ASP A 36 18.70 -16.68 10.77
N LEU A 37 17.99 -15.72 11.38
CA LEU A 37 16.94 -14.92 10.74
C LEU A 37 17.39 -13.50 10.40
N THR A 38 18.63 -13.09 10.67
CA THR A 38 19.10 -11.71 10.45
C THR A 38 18.92 -11.26 8.99
N GLU A 39 19.33 -12.08 8.03
CA GLU A 39 19.06 -11.85 6.60
C GLU A 39 17.62 -12.19 6.21
N SER A 40 17.09 -13.31 6.70
CA SER A 40 15.74 -13.79 6.32
C SER A 40 14.62 -12.85 6.75
N ASN A 41 14.81 -12.06 7.81
CA ASN A 41 13.85 -11.05 8.27
C ASN A 41 13.79 -9.82 7.35
N LYS A 42 14.85 -9.51 6.58
CA LYS A 42 14.89 -8.35 5.66
C LYS A 42 13.91 -8.46 4.49
N LYS A 43 13.38 -9.66 4.22
CA LYS A 43 12.33 -9.87 3.22
C LYS A 43 10.96 -9.30 3.66
N TRP A 44 10.80 -8.99 4.94
CA TRP A 44 9.60 -8.38 5.51
C TRP A 44 9.80 -6.87 5.66
N GLN A 45 8.74 -6.10 5.39
CA GLN A 45 8.76 -4.63 5.51
C GLN A 45 9.05 -4.14 6.95
N HIS A 46 8.72 -4.97 7.95
CA HIS A 46 8.95 -4.69 9.36
C HIS A 46 9.56 -5.93 10.03
N PRO A 47 10.51 -5.77 10.98
CA PRO A 47 11.17 -6.89 11.64
C PRO A 47 10.23 -7.64 12.59
N TRP A 48 10.52 -8.91 12.82
CA TRP A 48 9.85 -9.69 13.87
C TRP A 48 10.47 -9.30 15.21
N LEU A 49 9.63 -8.85 16.16
CA LEU A 49 10.07 -8.33 17.45
C LEU A 49 9.64 -9.20 18.64
N LEU A 50 10.52 -9.26 19.64
CA LEU A 50 10.35 -9.84 20.96
C LEU A 50 10.18 -8.71 21.97
N ALA A 51 8.97 -8.52 22.51
CA ALA A 51 8.62 -7.40 23.38
C ALA A 51 8.02 -7.87 24.71
N HIS A 52 8.31 -7.15 25.79
CA HIS A 52 7.57 -7.30 27.03
C HIS A 52 6.22 -6.57 26.90
N ARG A 53 5.11 -7.26 27.20
CA ARG A 53 3.75 -6.84 26.81
C ARG A 53 3.35 -5.45 27.31
N ILE A 54 3.82 -5.01 28.48
CA ILE A 54 3.38 -3.73 29.06
C ILE A 54 3.90 -2.53 28.26
N ASP A 55 5.05 -2.66 27.58
CA ASP A 55 5.72 -1.53 26.94
C ASP A 55 4.97 -1.09 25.67
N PRO A 56 4.60 -1.99 24.72
CA PRO A 56 3.67 -1.64 23.64
C PRO A 56 2.31 -1.17 24.17
N HIS A 57 1.79 -1.78 25.23
CA HIS A 57 0.48 -1.43 25.76
C HIS A 57 0.44 0.01 26.30
N ASN A 58 1.42 0.41 27.11
CA ASN A 58 1.48 1.74 27.71
C ASN A 58 1.73 2.83 26.66
N ASN A 59 2.61 2.58 25.69
CA ASN A 59 2.88 3.53 24.60
C ASN A 59 1.65 3.73 23.70
N LEU A 60 1.01 2.65 23.23
CA LEU A 60 -0.22 2.73 22.44
C LEU A 60 -1.37 3.38 23.22
N LYS A 61 -1.50 3.07 24.52
CA LYS A 61 -2.47 3.72 25.41
C LYS A 61 -2.23 5.23 25.49
N GLY A 62 -0.99 5.66 25.72
CA GLY A 62 -0.62 7.07 25.82
C GLY A 62 -1.01 7.86 24.56
N ILE A 63 -0.69 7.33 23.38
CA ILE A 63 -1.07 7.91 22.08
C ILE A 63 -2.60 8.00 21.96
N ALA A 64 -3.31 6.89 22.21
CA ALA A 64 -4.77 6.85 22.11
C ALA A 64 -5.46 7.82 23.09
N THR A 65 -4.93 8.01 24.30
CA THR A 65 -5.48 8.98 25.27
C THR A 65 -5.14 10.43 24.95
N THR A 66 -4.06 10.69 24.22
CA THR A 66 -3.64 12.06 23.85
C THR A 66 -4.43 12.58 22.63
N ALA A 67 -4.97 11.68 21.80
CA ALA A 67 -5.63 12.02 20.54
C ALA A 67 -7.16 12.29 20.61
N MET A 68 -7.78 12.26 21.79
CA MET A 68 -9.25 12.21 21.87
C MET A 68 -9.97 13.54 21.60
N LYS A 69 -10.73 13.58 20.50
CA LYS A 69 -12.07 14.20 20.48
C LYS A 69 -13.10 13.15 20.89
N THR A 70 -13.90 13.44 21.92
CA THR A 70 -14.98 12.55 22.39
C THR A 70 -16.27 12.75 21.58
N HIS A 71 -16.97 11.65 21.26
CA HIS A 71 -18.28 11.64 20.59
C HIS A 71 -19.30 10.76 21.36
N LYS A 72 -20.61 10.88 21.05
CA LYS A 72 -21.77 10.26 21.75
C LYS A 72 -22.75 9.56 20.75
N ALA A 73 -23.22 8.31 20.96
CA ALA A 73 -24.50 7.68 20.46
C ALA A 73 -25.33 6.70 21.42
N ILE A 74 -25.31 5.33 21.30
CA ILE A 74 -26.19 4.25 21.91
C ILE A 74 -25.72 3.61 23.28
N PRO A 75 -26.61 3.15 24.20
CA PRO A 75 -26.38 2.68 25.61
C PRO A 75 -25.41 1.52 25.92
N LEU A 76 -24.41 1.81 26.78
CA LEU A 76 -23.70 0.85 27.64
C LEU A 76 -23.81 1.28 29.11
N ARG A 77 -24.04 0.34 30.05
CA ARG A 77 -24.04 0.61 31.50
C ARG A 77 -22.74 0.13 32.12
N THR A 78 -21.98 1.04 32.69
CA THR A 78 -20.78 0.76 33.51
C THR A 78 -21.14 0.49 34.97
N ASP A 79 -20.20 -0.04 35.76
CA ASP A 79 -20.45 -0.45 37.16
C ASP A 79 -20.83 0.71 38.09
N ASP A 80 -20.42 1.94 37.75
CA ASP A 80 -20.83 3.20 38.39
C ASP A 80 -22.27 3.63 38.03
N GLY A 81 -22.93 2.91 37.12
CA GLY A 81 -24.27 3.24 36.60
C GLY A 81 -24.30 4.25 35.46
N SER A 82 -23.15 4.80 35.03
CA SER A 82 -23.08 5.72 33.90
C SER A 82 -23.59 5.05 32.61
N LYS A 83 -24.24 5.85 31.75
CA LYS A 83 -24.80 5.40 30.48
C LYS A 83 -24.06 6.05 29.32
N PHE A 84 -23.32 5.23 28.58
CA PHE A 84 -22.56 5.65 27.41
C PHE A 84 -23.33 5.50 26.11
N GLN A 85 -22.62 5.84 25.05
CA GLN A 85 -23.20 6.32 23.82
C GLN A 85 -22.23 6.00 22.65
N GLY A 86 -22.43 4.94 21.85
CA GLY A 86 -21.70 4.64 20.58
C GLY A 86 -22.58 4.21 19.37
N ASP A 87 -22.14 4.27 18.11
CA ASP A 87 -22.95 3.77 16.94
C ASP A 87 -22.77 2.27 16.71
N VAL A 88 -21.59 1.77 17.07
CA VAL A 88 -21.20 0.36 17.12
C VAL A 88 -20.56 0.14 18.49
N VAL A 89 -20.77 -1.04 19.08
CA VAL A 89 -20.01 -1.49 20.25
C VAL A 89 -19.02 -2.55 19.80
N LEU A 90 -17.73 -2.30 20.02
CA LEU A 90 -16.64 -3.22 19.68
C LEU A 90 -16.18 -3.96 20.93
N GLY A 91 -16.49 -5.25 21.03
CA GLY A 91 -16.06 -6.10 22.14
C GLY A 91 -14.59 -6.47 22.05
N ALA A 92 -13.73 -5.90 22.91
CA ALA A 92 -12.29 -6.15 22.92
C ALA A 92 -11.75 -6.60 24.30
N ASP A 93 -12.62 -7.25 25.07
CA ASP A 93 -12.53 -7.60 26.50
C ASP A 93 -11.86 -8.95 26.82
N GLY A 94 -11.46 -9.74 25.81
CA GLY A 94 -10.57 -10.89 25.98
C GLY A 94 -11.26 -12.25 25.95
N VAL A 95 -10.57 -13.29 26.43
CA VAL A 95 -11.07 -14.68 26.43
C VAL A 95 -12.31 -14.85 27.33
N HIS A 96 -12.35 -14.15 28.46
CA HIS A 96 -13.48 -14.08 29.39
C HIS A 96 -14.52 -13.00 28.99
N SER A 97 -14.68 -12.75 27.69
CA SER A 97 -15.55 -11.70 27.14
C SER A 97 -16.96 -11.72 27.73
N VAL A 98 -17.41 -10.56 28.22
CA VAL A 98 -18.80 -10.33 28.61
C VAL A 98 -19.59 -9.91 27.38
N THR A 99 -19.00 -9.07 26.51
CA THR A 99 -19.63 -8.57 25.29
C THR A 99 -20.00 -9.69 24.31
N ARG A 100 -19.22 -10.78 24.26
CA ARG A 100 -19.51 -11.97 23.44
C ARG A 100 -20.89 -12.59 23.74
N HIS A 101 -21.34 -12.58 25.01
CA HIS A 101 -22.65 -13.13 25.38
C HIS A 101 -23.84 -12.35 24.80
N ALA A 102 -23.64 -11.10 24.36
CA ALA A 102 -24.67 -10.29 23.71
C ALA A 102 -24.87 -10.63 22.22
N VAL A 103 -23.98 -11.44 21.63
CA VAL A 103 -24.06 -11.84 20.21
C VAL A 103 -24.75 -13.20 20.07
N PRO A 104 -25.67 -13.39 19.09
CA PRO A 104 -26.25 -14.70 18.80
C PRO A 104 -25.18 -15.77 18.58
N GLY A 105 -25.30 -16.90 19.29
CA GLY A 105 -24.30 -17.98 19.25
C GLY A 105 -23.00 -17.71 20.05
N GLY A 106 -22.82 -16.53 20.65
CA GLY A 106 -21.62 -16.16 21.41
C GLY A 106 -21.47 -16.84 22.78
N GLN A 107 -22.42 -17.68 23.20
CA GLN A 107 -22.39 -18.42 24.47
C GLN A 107 -21.38 -19.60 24.48
N VAL A 108 -20.39 -19.59 23.58
CA VAL A 108 -19.29 -20.56 23.59
C VAL A 108 -18.37 -20.27 24.79
N ARG A 109 -18.05 -21.33 25.54
CA ARG A 109 -17.15 -21.28 26.69
C ARG A 109 -15.71 -21.51 26.24
N ALA A 110 -14.79 -20.71 26.76
CA ALA A 110 -13.37 -20.99 26.66
C ALA A 110 -12.95 -21.98 27.75
N GLU A 111 -12.31 -23.08 27.37
CA GLU A 111 -12.02 -24.22 28.23
C GLU A 111 -10.56 -24.64 28.10
N CYS A 112 -9.98 -25.19 29.17
CA CYS A 112 -8.60 -25.66 29.12
C CYS A 112 -8.52 -27.02 28.44
N ARG A 113 -7.81 -27.12 27.31
CA ARG A 113 -7.57 -28.38 26.60
C ARG A 113 -6.33 -29.11 27.12
N GLY A 114 -6.23 -29.24 28.45
CA GLY A 114 -5.25 -30.10 29.11
C GLY A 114 -3.82 -29.57 29.26
N LYS A 115 -3.54 -28.29 28.97
CA LYS A 115 -2.21 -27.67 29.15
C LYS A 115 -2.26 -26.41 30.00
N SER A 116 -1.25 -26.23 30.85
CA SER A 116 -0.98 -25.03 31.63
C SER A 116 0.42 -24.49 31.32
N ALA A 117 0.67 -23.24 31.67
CA ALA A 117 1.98 -22.60 31.53
C ALA A 117 2.39 -21.84 32.80
N PHE A 118 3.59 -22.13 33.32
CA PHE A 118 4.26 -21.18 34.20
C PHE A 118 4.78 -20.01 33.35
N ARG A 119 4.63 -18.78 33.85
CA ARG A 119 5.16 -17.56 33.23
C ARG A 119 5.79 -16.69 34.31
N PHE A 120 6.98 -16.18 34.01
CA PHE A 120 7.79 -15.32 34.86
C PHE A 120 8.84 -14.61 34.01
N MET A 121 9.56 -13.67 34.60
CA MET A 121 10.65 -12.95 33.97
C MET A 121 11.86 -12.92 34.90
N VAL A 122 13.06 -12.91 34.33
CA VAL A 122 14.33 -12.88 35.09
C VAL A 122 15.27 -11.88 34.42
N SER A 123 16.04 -11.12 35.20
CA SER A 123 17.13 -10.31 34.62
C SER A 123 18.16 -11.22 33.93
N LYS A 124 18.61 -10.83 32.74
CA LYS A 124 19.67 -11.54 31.99
C LYS A 124 20.97 -11.63 32.80
N GLU A 125 21.24 -10.66 33.67
CA GLU A 125 22.41 -10.66 34.56
C GLU A 125 22.45 -11.89 35.49
N VAL A 126 21.30 -12.39 35.94
CA VAL A 126 21.21 -13.60 36.80
C VAL A 126 21.70 -14.86 36.07
N ALA A 127 21.55 -14.90 34.75
CA ALA A 127 22.13 -15.95 33.91
C ALA A 127 23.63 -15.72 33.68
N MET A 128 24.03 -14.48 33.37
CA MET A 128 25.42 -14.13 33.04
C MET A 128 26.37 -14.26 34.23
N ASN A 129 25.91 -14.00 35.45
CA ASN A 129 26.70 -14.09 36.68
C ASN A 129 27.06 -15.53 37.11
N ASP A 130 26.74 -16.54 36.30
CA ASP A 130 27.06 -17.94 36.55
C ASP A 130 27.57 -18.61 35.26
N PRO A 131 28.83 -19.07 35.21
CA PRO A 131 29.45 -19.64 34.02
C PRO A 131 28.71 -20.81 33.36
N VAL A 132 27.82 -21.49 34.11
CA VAL A 132 26.99 -22.58 33.58
C VAL A 132 25.81 -22.01 32.79
N THR A 133 25.05 -21.08 33.37
CA THR A 133 23.84 -20.51 32.74
C THR A 133 24.15 -19.40 31.73
N ALA A 134 25.32 -18.76 31.81
CA ALA A 134 25.74 -17.70 30.90
C ALA A 134 25.78 -18.15 29.42
N LYS A 135 25.99 -19.45 29.18
CA LYS A 135 25.99 -20.07 27.84
C LYS A 135 24.64 -20.01 27.15
N LEU A 136 23.53 -19.93 27.90
CA LEU A 136 22.17 -19.95 27.36
C LEU A 136 21.70 -18.58 26.82
N VAL A 137 22.50 -17.53 27.02
CA VAL A 137 22.06 -16.13 26.81
C VAL A 137 23.09 -15.31 26.01
N GLN A 138 23.96 -15.99 25.26
CA GLN A 138 25.09 -15.35 24.56
C GLN A 138 24.63 -14.47 23.39
N HIS A 139 23.61 -14.90 22.65
CA HIS A 139 23.14 -14.19 21.46
C HIS A 139 22.05 -13.16 21.81
N PRO A 140 22.06 -11.96 21.20
CA PRO A 140 20.91 -11.05 21.23
C PRO A 140 19.75 -11.63 20.41
N GLY A 141 18.52 -11.24 20.75
CA GLY A 141 17.34 -11.63 19.96
C GLY A 141 17.02 -13.13 19.91
N GLU A 142 17.67 -13.94 20.75
CA GLU A 142 17.58 -15.40 20.70
C GLU A 142 16.33 -15.96 21.40
N LEU A 143 15.51 -16.73 20.67
CA LEU A 143 14.35 -17.44 21.21
C LEU A 143 14.69 -18.92 21.33
N SER A 144 14.96 -19.38 22.55
CA SER A 144 15.33 -20.76 22.86
C SER A 144 14.11 -21.58 23.28
N ILE A 145 13.97 -22.79 22.73
CA ILE A 145 12.90 -23.74 23.06
C ILE A 145 13.50 -25.11 23.39
N TRP A 146 13.20 -25.64 24.58
CA TRP A 146 13.47 -27.03 24.96
C TRP A 146 12.19 -27.86 24.78
N TYR A 147 12.25 -28.93 23.99
CA TYR A 147 11.11 -29.80 23.70
C TYR A 147 11.21 -31.15 24.43
N CYS A 148 10.18 -31.46 25.23
CA CYS A 148 9.79 -32.82 25.60
C CYS A 148 8.52 -33.22 24.80
N SER A 149 8.03 -34.44 24.98
CA SER A 149 6.80 -34.94 24.33
C SER A 149 5.55 -34.19 24.81
N ASP A 150 5.38 -34.05 26.13
CA ASP A 150 4.19 -33.47 26.78
C ASP A 150 4.40 -32.04 27.34
N ALA A 151 5.65 -31.57 27.37
CA ALA A 151 6.06 -30.33 28.03
C ALA A 151 7.14 -29.57 27.23
N ARG A 152 7.24 -28.26 27.41
CA ARG A 152 8.23 -27.41 26.72
C ARG A 152 8.55 -26.13 27.48
N ILE A 153 9.81 -25.73 27.47
CA ILE A 153 10.28 -24.45 28.03
C ILE A 153 10.63 -23.52 26.88
N ILE A 154 10.12 -22.29 26.91
CA ILE A 154 10.46 -21.22 25.97
C ILE A 154 11.07 -20.06 26.75
N MET A 155 12.22 -19.57 26.28
CA MET A 155 12.93 -18.41 26.81
C MET A 155 13.22 -17.43 25.68
N TYR A 156 12.99 -16.14 25.89
CA TYR A 156 13.43 -15.10 24.94
C TYR A 156 13.69 -13.75 25.61
N PRO A 157 14.62 -12.93 25.07
CA PRO A 157 14.92 -11.61 25.59
C PRO A 157 13.85 -10.57 25.22
N THR A 158 13.59 -9.67 26.15
CA THR A 158 12.77 -8.46 26.04
C THR A 158 13.55 -7.26 26.63
N SER A 159 13.01 -6.06 26.52
CA SER A 159 13.51 -4.84 27.17
C SER A 159 15.00 -4.57 26.88
N HIS A 160 15.36 -4.34 25.61
CA HIS A 160 16.75 -4.11 25.16
C HIS A 160 17.71 -5.25 25.53
N ASN A 161 17.27 -6.49 25.33
CA ASN A 161 17.94 -7.72 25.73
C ASN A 161 18.28 -7.88 27.23
N THR A 162 17.74 -7.04 28.12
CA THR A 162 18.08 -7.08 29.57
C THR A 162 17.20 -8.01 30.40
N VAL A 163 15.97 -8.32 29.96
CA VAL A 163 15.01 -9.15 30.71
C VAL A 163 14.66 -10.37 29.89
N LEU A 164 14.71 -11.57 30.49
CA LEU A 164 14.36 -12.82 29.85
C LEU A 164 12.95 -13.23 30.27
N ASN A 165 12.05 -13.35 29.30
CA ASN A 165 10.70 -13.87 29.51
C ASN A 165 10.68 -15.39 29.36
N PHE A 166 10.08 -16.07 30.32
CA PHE A 166 9.89 -17.52 30.31
C PHE A 166 8.42 -17.93 30.13
N VAL A 167 8.21 -19.02 29.40
CA VAL A 167 6.94 -19.75 29.33
C VAL A 167 7.24 -21.24 29.44
N ALA A 168 6.85 -21.89 30.53
CA ALA A 168 7.08 -23.33 30.75
C ALA A 168 5.75 -24.10 30.71
N ILE A 169 5.45 -24.66 29.54
CA ILE A 169 4.20 -25.34 29.21
C ILE A 169 4.28 -26.81 29.65
N HIS A 170 3.22 -27.29 30.29
CA HIS A 170 3.12 -28.62 30.89
C HIS A 170 1.66 -29.11 30.88
N PRO A 171 1.38 -30.41 31.06
CA PRO A 171 0.03 -30.92 31.30
C PRO A 171 -0.65 -30.23 32.48
N GLU A 172 -1.90 -29.79 32.31
CA GLU A 172 -2.62 -29.02 33.34
C GLU A 172 -2.81 -29.83 34.64
N ASN A 173 -3.10 -31.13 34.53
CA ASN A 173 -3.26 -32.03 35.67
C ASN A 173 -2.03 -32.11 36.59
N LYS A 174 -0.82 -31.80 36.10
CA LYS A 174 0.40 -31.76 36.93
C LYS A 174 0.41 -30.55 37.88
N SER A 175 -0.30 -29.45 37.59
CA SER A 175 -0.38 -28.25 38.43
C SER A 175 -1.77 -27.94 38.99
N ALA A 176 -2.84 -28.55 38.44
CA ALA A 176 -4.24 -28.26 38.79
C ALA A 176 -4.55 -28.29 40.31
N ALA A 177 -4.01 -29.28 41.04
CA ALA A 177 -4.25 -29.42 42.50
C ALA A 177 -3.56 -28.34 43.37
N ASP A 178 -2.66 -27.55 42.78
CA ASP A 178 -1.98 -26.42 43.43
C ASP A 178 -2.60 -25.06 43.03
N THR A 179 -3.73 -25.07 42.29
CA THR A 179 -4.37 -23.86 41.73
C THR A 179 -5.90 -23.85 41.87
N ASP A 180 -6.47 -22.75 42.37
CA ASP A 180 -7.91 -22.45 42.23
C ASP A 180 -8.25 -22.01 40.79
N ASP A 181 -9.53 -21.83 40.46
CA ASP A 181 -10.00 -21.42 39.11
C ASP A 181 -9.89 -19.90 38.80
N SER A 182 -9.04 -19.16 39.51
CA SER A 182 -8.89 -17.70 39.32
C SER A 182 -7.71 -17.30 38.40
N TRP A 183 -7.77 -16.09 37.85
CA TRP A 183 -6.86 -15.60 36.81
C TRP A 183 -5.49 -15.19 37.37
N GLY A 184 -4.40 -15.76 36.84
CA GLY A 184 -3.02 -15.32 37.11
C GLY A 184 -2.47 -15.71 38.49
N GLN A 185 -2.61 -16.98 38.86
CA GLN A 185 -2.30 -17.46 40.22
C GLN A 185 -0.81 -17.56 40.53
N GLN A 186 -0.47 -17.54 41.82
CA GLN A 186 0.89 -17.79 42.29
C GLN A 186 1.29 -19.25 42.02
N GLY A 187 2.32 -19.45 41.21
CA GLY A 187 2.94 -20.77 41.04
C GLY A 187 3.95 -21.05 42.14
N LYS A 188 4.02 -22.31 42.58
CA LYS A 188 5.09 -22.78 43.48
C LYS A 188 6.33 -23.11 42.64
N LEU A 189 7.48 -22.52 42.97
CA LEU A 189 8.74 -22.74 42.26
C LEU A 189 9.17 -24.21 42.36
N GLU A 190 9.02 -24.80 43.53
CA GLU A 190 9.34 -26.21 43.81
C GLU A 190 8.52 -27.14 42.91
N LYS A 191 7.25 -26.81 42.70
CA LYS A 191 6.35 -27.59 41.84
C LYS A 191 6.73 -27.47 40.37
N MET A 192 7.16 -26.29 39.93
CA MET A 192 7.71 -26.12 38.58
C MET A 192 8.98 -26.96 38.41
N LEU A 193 9.93 -26.89 39.34
CA LEU A 193 11.16 -27.68 39.28
C LEU A 193 10.90 -29.20 39.28
N GLN A 194 9.90 -29.67 40.03
CA GLN A 194 9.45 -31.07 39.98
C GLN A 194 8.85 -31.47 38.63
N ILE A 195 8.07 -30.60 37.98
CA ILE A 195 7.42 -30.90 36.69
C ILE A 195 8.43 -30.99 35.54
N PHE A 196 9.55 -30.28 35.64
CA PHE A 196 10.59 -30.21 34.62
C PHE A 196 11.88 -30.98 35.01
N ASP A 197 11.88 -31.81 36.04
CA ASP A 197 13.08 -32.45 36.61
C ASP A 197 13.96 -33.23 35.61
N GLY A 198 13.36 -33.83 34.57
CA GLY A 198 14.04 -34.51 33.47
C GLY A 198 14.59 -33.60 32.36
N PHE A 199 14.52 -32.28 32.49
CA PHE A 199 15.09 -31.33 31.51
C PHE A 199 16.59 -31.04 31.78
N ASP A 200 17.24 -30.39 30.82
CA ASP A 200 18.62 -29.91 30.84
C ASP A 200 19.02 -29.34 32.23
N PRO A 201 20.02 -29.92 32.92
CA PRO A 201 20.49 -29.40 34.20
C PRO A 201 20.90 -27.92 34.14
N THR A 202 21.28 -27.41 32.98
CA THR A 202 21.61 -26.00 32.73
C THR A 202 20.36 -25.12 32.82
N ILE A 203 19.25 -25.50 32.16
CA ILE A 203 17.98 -24.74 32.25
C ILE A 203 17.39 -24.85 33.64
N LEU A 204 17.44 -26.03 34.28
CA LEU A 204 16.94 -26.23 35.64
C LEU A 204 17.72 -25.44 36.69
N ARG A 205 19.05 -25.37 36.57
CA ARG A 205 19.89 -24.49 37.41
C ARG A 205 19.56 -23.02 37.22
N PHE A 206 19.09 -22.60 36.04
CA PHE A 206 18.60 -21.24 35.85
C PHE A 206 17.20 -21.05 36.46
N LEU A 207 16.27 -21.99 36.26
CA LEU A 207 14.94 -21.95 36.88
C LEU A 207 15.01 -21.88 38.41
N GLY A 208 15.98 -22.56 39.04
CA GLY A 208 16.22 -22.48 40.50
C GLY A 208 16.65 -21.10 41.03
N LYS A 209 16.91 -20.12 40.17
CA LYS A 209 17.24 -18.73 40.55
C LYS A 209 16.08 -17.75 40.40
N VAL A 210 14.93 -18.22 39.94
CA VAL A 210 13.73 -17.40 39.75
C VAL A 210 13.20 -16.97 41.12
N ASP A 211 12.82 -15.69 41.25
CA ASP A 211 12.09 -15.24 42.44
C ASP A 211 10.77 -16.02 42.57
N PRO A 212 10.53 -16.80 43.64
CA PRO A 212 9.30 -17.56 43.82
C PRO A 212 8.03 -16.69 43.76
N GLN A 213 8.10 -15.41 44.10
CA GLN A 213 6.97 -14.48 44.03
C GLN A 213 6.63 -14.05 42.60
N SER A 214 7.59 -14.12 41.68
CA SER A 214 7.39 -13.78 40.25
C SER A 214 6.67 -14.86 39.44
N VAL A 215 6.64 -16.10 39.93
CA VAL A 215 6.10 -17.27 39.19
C VAL A 215 4.57 -17.24 39.16
N LYS A 216 3.98 -17.20 37.96
CA LYS A 216 2.54 -17.27 37.76
C LYS A 216 2.12 -18.48 36.91
N VAL A 217 1.01 -19.13 37.26
CA VAL A 217 0.43 -20.25 36.49
C VAL A 217 -0.78 -19.78 35.69
N TRP A 218 -0.87 -20.25 34.45
CA TRP A 218 -1.92 -19.91 33.50
C TRP A 218 -2.47 -21.17 32.83
N LYS A 219 -3.75 -21.50 33.07
CA LYS A 219 -4.45 -22.50 32.27
C LYS A 219 -4.53 -22.01 30.82
N LEU A 220 -4.11 -22.83 29.87
CA LEU A 220 -4.15 -22.47 28.45
C LEU A 220 -5.52 -22.85 27.89
N LEU A 221 -6.34 -21.82 27.68
CA LEU A 221 -7.70 -21.94 27.17
C LEU A 221 -7.70 -22.00 25.63
N ASP A 222 -8.64 -22.76 25.08
CA ASP A 222 -9.09 -22.77 23.69
C ASP A 222 -10.62 -22.68 23.68
N MET A 223 -11.22 -22.38 22.54
CA MET A 223 -12.66 -22.20 22.39
C MET A 223 -13.08 -22.55 20.97
N ASP A 224 -14.25 -23.13 20.77
CA ASP A 224 -14.73 -23.43 19.42
C ASP A 224 -15.12 -22.17 18.64
N LEU A 225 -15.03 -22.25 17.31
CA LEU A 225 -15.25 -21.12 16.41
C LEU A 225 -16.69 -20.62 16.52
N VAL A 226 -16.87 -19.31 16.67
CA VAL A 226 -18.20 -18.70 16.70
C VAL A 226 -18.61 -18.33 15.27
N SER A 227 -19.76 -18.82 14.84
CA SER A 227 -20.24 -18.72 13.44
C SER A 227 -20.68 -17.33 12.98
N GLN A 228 -20.56 -16.30 13.82
CA GLN A 228 -20.96 -14.93 13.48
C GLN A 228 -19.92 -13.92 13.93
N CYS A 229 -20.04 -12.71 13.38
CA CYS A 229 -19.11 -11.59 13.52
C CYS A 229 -18.90 -11.17 14.99
N ILE A 230 -17.90 -11.77 15.64
CA ILE A 230 -17.42 -11.38 16.95
C ILE A 230 -15.93 -11.08 16.86
N ILE A 231 -15.54 -9.91 17.38
CA ILE A 231 -14.15 -9.55 17.68
C ILE A 231 -13.70 -10.41 18.86
N THR A 232 -13.50 -11.70 18.60
CA THR A 232 -13.18 -12.67 19.65
C THR A 232 -11.68 -12.70 19.83
N ILE A 233 -11.22 -12.44 21.05
CA ILE A 233 -9.79 -12.44 21.37
C ILE A 233 -9.40 -13.86 21.82
N TRP A 234 -8.85 -14.61 20.87
CA TRP A 234 -8.51 -16.02 21.02
C TRP A 234 -7.16 -16.21 21.75
N LEU A 235 -7.22 -16.52 23.05
CA LEU A 235 -6.07 -17.20 23.66
C LEU A 235 -5.89 -18.54 22.93
N CYS A 236 -4.69 -18.86 22.46
CA CYS A 236 -4.43 -20.14 21.83
C CYS A 236 -3.07 -20.71 22.26
N LEU A 237 -2.95 -22.04 22.13
CA LEU A 237 -1.92 -22.92 22.70
C LEU A 237 -0.56 -22.81 21.98
N GLY A 238 -0.08 -21.58 21.75
CA GLY A 238 1.13 -21.30 20.97
C GLY A 238 2.22 -20.59 21.79
N THR A 239 3.48 -20.90 21.47
CA THR A 239 4.69 -20.30 22.06
C THR A 239 4.95 -18.86 21.59
N ARG A 240 4.06 -18.29 20.78
CA ARG A 240 4.22 -16.98 20.12
C ARG A 240 3.25 -15.94 20.72
N PRO A 241 3.67 -14.69 20.93
CA PRO A 241 2.84 -13.68 21.58
C PRO A 241 1.65 -13.25 20.72
N ILE A 242 0.46 -13.62 21.20
CA ILE A 242 -0.92 -13.26 20.85
C ILE A 242 -1.21 -11.78 20.48
N LEU A 243 -0.27 -10.86 20.68
CA LEU A 243 -0.48 -9.42 20.46
C LEU A 243 -0.73 -9.06 18.98
N SER A 244 -0.14 -9.82 18.04
CA SER A 244 -0.11 -9.46 16.61
C SER A 244 -1.46 -9.53 15.90
N TYR A 245 -2.34 -10.49 16.25
CA TYR A 245 -3.62 -10.64 15.55
C TYR A 245 -4.66 -9.61 16.03
N ARG A 246 -4.71 -9.29 17.34
CA ARG A 246 -5.62 -8.27 17.91
C ARG A 246 -5.46 -6.90 17.23
N ILE A 247 -4.22 -6.62 16.83
CA ILE A 247 -3.85 -5.43 16.05
C ILE A 247 -4.45 -5.50 14.64
N THR A 248 -4.38 -6.65 13.96
CA THR A 248 -4.97 -6.81 12.61
C THR A 248 -6.50 -6.69 12.61
N ASP A 249 -7.20 -7.16 13.64
CA ASP A 249 -8.64 -6.91 13.76
C ASP A 249 -8.98 -5.42 13.87
N GLY A 250 -8.21 -4.68 14.66
CA GLY A 250 -8.34 -3.21 14.76
C GLY A 250 -8.03 -2.46 13.47
N ILE A 251 -7.02 -2.92 12.70
CA ILE A 251 -6.70 -2.40 11.36
C ILE A 251 -7.89 -2.59 10.42
N SER A 252 -8.39 -3.83 10.31
CA SER A 252 -9.47 -4.18 9.39
C SER A 252 -10.74 -3.40 9.70
N LEU A 253 -11.10 -3.28 10.98
CA LEU A 253 -12.21 -2.43 11.43
C LEU A 253 -12.02 -0.95 11.09
N ALA A 254 -10.82 -0.39 11.26
CA ALA A 254 -10.54 1.00 10.90
C ALA A 254 -10.64 1.27 9.39
N VAL A 255 -10.34 0.26 8.56
CA VAL A 255 -10.53 0.33 7.11
C VAL A 255 -12.01 0.20 6.72
N VAL A 256 -12.72 -0.81 7.23
CA VAL A 256 -14.13 -1.05 6.85
C VAL A 256 -15.11 -0.03 7.43
N LEU A 257 -14.80 0.56 8.59
CA LEU A 257 -15.57 1.64 9.25
C LEU A 257 -14.89 2.99 9.02
N SER A 258 -14.52 3.28 7.78
CA SER A 258 -13.83 4.51 7.40
C SER A 258 -14.68 5.77 7.67
N PRO A 259 -14.06 6.94 7.93
CA PRO A 259 -14.80 8.16 8.26
C PRO A 259 -15.77 8.59 7.15
N GLY A 260 -17.01 8.92 7.54
CA GLY A 260 -18.04 9.44 6.63
C GLY A 260 -19.05 8.42 6.09
N ILE A 261 -18.96 7.13 6.47
CA ILE A 261 -19.99 6.14 6.14
C ILE A 261 -21.33 6.44 6.85
N SER A 262 -22.44 5.99 6.27
CA SER A 262 -23.76 6.08 6.89
C SER A 262 -23.96 5.00 7.95
N THR A 263 -24.66 5.31 9.03
CA THR A 263 -25.04 4.33 10.08
C THR A 263 -25.91 3.19 9.53
N ALA A 264 -26.66 3.42 8.45
CA ALA A 264 -27.42 2.38 7.75
C ALA A 264 -26.53 1.36 7.01
N GLU A 265 -25.27 1.70 6.74
CA GLU A 265 -24.31 0.89 6.00
C GLU A 265 -23.46 -0.01 6.91
N VAL A 266 -23.32 0.39 8.17
CA VAL A 266 -22.56 -0.29 9.23
C VAL A 266 -22.79 -1.81 9.29
N PRO A 267 -24.03 -2.36 9.26
CA PRO A 267 -24.23 -3.81 9.30
C PRO A 267 -23.58 -4.54 8.11
N LYS A 268 -23.54 -3.91 6.93
CA LYS A 268 -22.88 -4.48 5.75
C LYS A 268 -21.36 -4.39 5.84
N ARG A 269 -20.82 -3.28 6.36
CA ARG A 269 -19.37 -3.12 6.61
C ARG A 269 -18.86 -4.09 7.68
N LEU A 270 -19.65 -4.35 8.73
CA LEU A 270 -19.33 -5.37 9.74
C LEU A 270 -19.40 -6.79 9.19
N LYS A 271 -20.33 -7.08 8.26
CA LYS A 271 -20.30 -8.34 7.52
C LYS A 271 -19.02 -8.47 6.68
N LEU A 272 -18.64 -7.43 5.93
CA LEU A 272 -17.39 -7.43 5.17
C LEU A 272 -16.16 -7.66 6.06
N TYR A 273 -16.10 -7.05 7.25
CA TYR A 273 -15.04 -7.34 8.24
C TYR A 273 -15.01 -8.82 8.64
N HIS A 274 -16.17 -9.45 8.89
CA HIS A 274 -16.24 -10.88 9.15
C HIS A 274 -15.71 -11.69 7.97
N ASP A 275 -16.18 -11.40 6.75
CA ASP A 275 -15.79 -12.11 5.53
C ASP A 275 -14.26 -12.01 5.27
N ILE A 276 -13.64 -10.83 5.52
CA ILE A 276 -12.19 -10.61 5.42
C ILE A 276 -11.39 -11.42 6.47
N ARG A 277 -11.91 -11.54 7.68
CA ARG A 277 -11.13 -12.00 8.85
C ARG A 277 -11.37 -13.46 9.21
N HIS A 278 -12.55 -13.99 8.95
CA HIS A 278 -13.01 -15.29 9.45
C HIS A 278 -12.09 -16.45 9.04
N GLU A 279 -11.81 -16.58 7.74
CA GLU A 279 -10.95 -17.66 7.21
C GLU A 279 -9.53 -17.59 7.80
N ARG A 280 -8.94 -16.40 7.82
CA ARG A 280 -7.57 -16.18 8.32
C ARG A 280 -7.44 -16.44 9.82
N VAL A 281 -8.41 -15.99 10.61
CA VAL A 281 -8.43 -16.24 12.07
C VAL A 281 -8.66 -17.73 12.36
N THR A 282 -9.57 -18.37 11.63
CA THR A 282 -9.83 -19.82 11.69
C THR A 282 -8.55 -20.63 11.45
N HIS A 283 -7.89 -20.40 10.32
CA HIS A 283 -6.67 -21.12 9.95
C HIS A 283 -5.53 -20.93 10.97
N ILE A 284 -5.36 -19.72 11.52
CA ILE A 284 -4.35 -19.45 12.55
C ILE A 284 -4.69 -20.16 13.87
N GLN A 285 -5.96 -20.23 14.25
CA GLN A 285 -6.38 -20.96 15.45
C GLN A 285 -6.17 -22.46 15.29
N GLU A 286 -6.61 -23.05 14.18
CA GLU A 286 -6.42 -24.47 13.86
C GLU A 286 -4.94 -24.84 13.88
N TYR A 287 -4.08 -24.08 13.21
CA TYR A 287 -2.64 -24.31 13.24
C TYR A 287 -2.05 -24.22 14.66
N SER A 288 -2.57 -23.31 15.50
CA SER A 288 -2.15 -23.22 16.90
C SER A 288 -2.72 -24.32 17.80
N ARG A 289 -3.76 -25.07 17.38
CA ARG A 289 -4.17 -26.33 18.03
C ARG A 289 -3.17 -27.42 17.74
N ILE A 290 -2.77 -27.60 16.48
CA ILE A 290 -1.79 -28.63 16.08
C ILE A 290 -0.41 -28.37 16.72
N ILE A 291 0.01 -27.09 16.86
CA ILE A 291 1.20 -26.75 17.68
C ILE A 291 0.96 -26.91 19.19
N GLY A 292 -0.29 -26.87 19.64
CA GLY A 292 -0.68 -27.08 21.04
C GLY A 292 -0.59 -28.54 21.49
N GLU A 293 -0.72 -29.47 20.56
CA GLU A 293 -0.65 -30.92 20.77
C GLU A 293 0.75 -31.41 21.18
N ASP A 294 0.78 -32.65 21.68
CA ASP A 294 2.01 -33.35 22.06
C ASP A 294 2.82 -33.75 20.82
N ARG A 295 4.15 -33.68 20.91
CA ARG A 295 5.00 -33.98 19.76
C ARG A 295 5.08 -35.49 19.52
N THR A 296 4.46 -35.92 18.42
CA THR A 296 4.71 -37.21 17.76
C THR A 296 5.74 -37.03 16.62
N ASP A 297 6.42 -38.11 16.23
CA ASP A 297 7.42 -38.08 15.15
C ASP A 297 6.78 -37.89 13.75
N ASP A 298 5.50 -38.20 13.61
CA ASP A 298 4.75 -38.11 12.34
C ASP A 298 4.27 -36.67 12.00
N ASN A 299 4.22 -35.76 12.98
CA ASN A 299 3.67 -34.41 12.80
C ASN A 299 4.67 -33.43 12.14
N GLN A 300 5.00 -33.66 10.87
CA GLN A 300 5.78 -32.72 10.05
C GLN A 300 4.95 -31.49 9.63
N LEU A 301 4.83 -30.53 10.55
CA LEU A 301 4.25 -29.22 10.27
C LEU A 301 5.15 -28.40 9.32
N ASP A 302 4.57 -27.87 8.24
CA ASP A 302 5.22 -26.87 7.40
C ASP A 302 5.24 -25.48 8.08
N ILE A 303 6.22 -25.34 8.96
CA ILE A 303 6.52 -24.10 9.67
C ILE A 303 6.85 -22.97 8.69
N TYR A 304 7.40 -23.24 7.50
CA TYR A 304 7.76 -22.21 6.52
C TYR A 304 6.53 -21.62 5.85
N SER A 305 5.60 -22.45 5.37
CA SER A 305 4.33 -21.98 4.78
C SER A 305 3.50 -21.21 5.80
N PHE A 306 3.34 -21.72 7.03
CA PHE A 306 2.64 -20.96 8.08
C PHE A 306 3.35 -19.64 8.42
N THR A 307 4.68 -19.64 8.52
CA THR A 307 5.44 -18.42 8.80
C THR A 307 5.24 -17.38 7.70
N ASN A 308 5.26 -17.79 6.42
CA ASN A 308 4.99 -16.88 5.32
C ASN A 308 3.53 -16.39 5.32
N PHE A 309 2.55 -17.28 5.47
CA PHE A 309 1.13 -16.94 5.54
C PHE A 309 0.82 -15.98 6.69
N ASN A 310 1.39 -16.20 7.87
CA ASN A 310 1.13 -15.40 9.07
C ASN A 310 1.84 -14.04 8.99
N PHE A 311 3.11 -14.02 8.62
CA PHE A 311 3.95 -12.83 8.74
C PHE A 311 4.02 -11.95 7.50
N GLY A 312 3.87 -12.51 6.30
CA GLY A 312 3.88 -11.80 5.02
C GLY A 312 2.56 -11.12 4.63
N HIS A 313 1.57 -11.11 5.52
CA HIS A 313 0.27 -10.49 5.29
C HIS A 313 0.22 -9.06 5.81
N ASP A 314 -0.14 -8.12 4.93
CA ASP A 314 -0.57 -6.77 5.31
C ASP A 314 -2.09 -6.73 5.38
N GLU A 315 -2.61 -6.53 6.60
CA GLU A 315 -4.05 -6.43 6.81
C GLU A 315 -4.65 -5.11 6.31
N TRP A 316 -3.88 -4.02 6.30
CA TRP A 316 -4.37 -2.73 5.81
C TRP A 316 -4.61 -2.80 4.32
N ASP A 317 -3.64 -3.30 3.55
CA ASP A 317 -3.77 -3.43 2.10
C ASP A 317 -4.86 -4.44 1.72
N ASN A 318 -4.85 -5.64 2.33
CA ASN A 318 -5.88 -6.66 2.13
C ASN A 318 -7.29 -6.13 2.42
N SER A 319 -7.52 -5.55 3.61
CA SER A 319 -8.82 -4.96 3.95
C SER A 319 -9.19 -3.82 3.01
N THR A 320 -8.22 -3.00 2.57
CA THR A 320 -8.48 -1.89 1.64
C THR A 320 -8.90 -2.40 0.26
N GLN A 321 -8.27 -3.47 -0.23
CA GLN A 321 -8.63 -4.08 -1.50
C GLN A 321 -10.01 -4.74 -1.45
N CYS A 322 -10.30 -5.53 -0.40
CA CYS A 322 -11.64 -6.08 -0.19
C CYS A 322 -12.71 -4.98 -0.05
N LEU A 323 -12.39 -3.84 0.57
CA LEU A 323 -13.27 -2.68 0.66
C LEU A 323 -13.57 -2.06 -0.71
N ARG A 324 -12.56 -1.95 -1.58
CA ARG A 324 -12.72 -1.46 -2.96
C ARG A 324 -13.62 -2.39 -3.75
N GLU A 325 -13.34 -3.69 -3.76
CA GLU A 325 -14.14 -4.70 -4.47
C GLU A 325 -15.59 -4.72 -4.00
N TRP A 326 -15.82 -4.69 -2.68
CA TRP A 326 -17.16 -4.57 -2.11
C TRP A 326 -17.88 -3.27 -2.52
N THR A 327 -17.15 -2.16 -2.63
CA THR A 327 -17.71 -0.87 -3.07
C THR A 327 -18.03 -0.87 -4.56
N TRP A 328 -17.12 -1.40 -5.40
CA TRP A 328 -17.30 -1.51 -6.84
C TRP A 328 -18.49 -2.41 -7.21
N ASN A 329 -18.69 -3.52 -6.50
CA ASN A 329 -19.82 -4.43 -6.67
C ASN A 329 -21.19 -3.81 -6.32
N GLN A 330 -21.24 -2.59 -5.76
CA GLN A 330 -22.48 -1.84 -5.54
C GLN A 330 -22.72 -0.72 -6.57
N ILE A 331 -21.76 -0.48 -7.47
CA ILE A 331 -21.96 0.40 -8.62
C ILE A 331 -22.76 -0.40 -9.66
N SER A 332 -23.91 0.13 -10.11
CA SER A 332 -24.83 -0.61 -10.99
C SER A 332 -24.26 -0.85 -12.40
N ASN A 333 -23.42 0.06 -12.89
CA ASN A 333 -22.67 -0.05 -14.14
C ASN A 333 -21.25 0.53 -13.93
N PRO A 334 -20.31 -0.24 -13.37
CA PRO A 334 -18.93 0.22 -13.21
C PRO A 334 -18.24 0.24 -14.57
N TYR A 335 -17.81 1.42 -15.02
CA TYR A 335 -17.01 1.56 -16.24
C TYR A 335 -15.52 1.42 -15.93
N TRP A 336 -14.95 0.27 -16.28
CA TRP A 336 -13.56 -0.07 -16.02
C TRP A 336 -12.65 0.45 -17.13
N ARG A 337 -11.61 1.23 -16.78
CA ARG A 337 -10.52 1.61 -17.70
C ARG A 337 -9.28 0.75 -17.47
N MET A 338 -8.42 0.66 -18.47
CA MET A 338 -7.20 -0.15 -18.41
C MET A 338 -6.21 0.47 -17.41
N PRO A 339 -5.62 -0.31 -16.48
CA PRO A 339 -4.87 0.26 -15.37
C PRO A 339 -3.39 0.48 -15.71
N ILE A 340 -2.80 1.53 -15.13
CA ILE A 340 -1.35 1.84 -15.22
C ILE A 340 -0.53 1.03 -14.17
N ALA A 341 -1.16 0.06 -13.49
CA ALA A 341 -0.56 -0.87 -12.52
C ALA A 341 -1.37 -2.18 -12.47
N PHE A 342 -0.93 -3.18 -11.69
CA PHE A 342 -1.60 -4.48 -11.62
C PHE A 342 -3.02 -4.40 -11.04
N SER A 343 -3.97 -5.11 -11.68
CA SER A 343 -5.42 -5.21 -11.38
C SER A 343 -6.29 -3.99 -11.74
N GLN A 344 -7.60 -4.19 -11.81
CA GLN A 344 -8.60 -3.18 -12.19
C GLN A 344 -8.56 -1.99 -11.21
N MET A 345 -8.27 -0.78 -11.72
CA MET A 345 -8.14 0.43 -10.92
C MET A 345 -8.67 1.66 -11.68
N PRO A 346 -9.33 2.62 -11.02
CA PRO A 346 -9.67 3.91 -11.63
C PRO A 346 -8.43 4.64 -12.17
N GLY A 347 -8.56 5.31 -13.31
CA GLY A 347 -7.48 6.04 -13.98
C GLY A 347 -6.95 7.23 -13.16
N PRO A 348 -5.79 7.80 -13.52
CA PRO A 348 -5.07 8.82 -12.72
C PRO A 348 -5.84 10.14 -12.52
N ARG A 349 -6.91 10.37 -13.29
CA ARG A 349 -7.83 11.51 -13.20
C ARG A 349 -8.93 11.32 -12.15
N GLN A 350 -9.01 10.16 -11.50
CA GLN A 350 -10.01 9.83 -10.48
C GLN A 350 -9.35 9.41 -9.15
N THR A 351 -10.13 9.48 -8.08
CA THR A 351 -9.81 8.85 -6.79
C THR A 351 -10.07 7.35 -6.88
N HIS A 352 -9.59 6.57 -5.90
CA HIS A 352 -9.87 5.13 -5.83
C HIS A 352 -11.36 4.79 -5.63
N LEU A 353 -12.20 5.80 -5.33
CA LEU A 353 -13.66 5.70 -5.22
C LEU A 353 -14.39 6.00 -6.54
N GLY A 354 -13.67 6.20 -7.66
CA GLY A 354 -14.24 6.59 -8.95
C GLY A 354 -14.66 8.06 -9.07
N VAL A 355 -14.63 8.81 -7.95
CA VAL A 355 -14.89 10.27 -7.95
C VAL A 355 -13.76 10.97 -8.73
N PRO A 356 -14.06 11.86 -9.70
CA PRO A 356 -13.06 12.70 -10.37
C PRO A 356 -12.17 13.45 -9.36
N ARG A 357 -10.86 13.53 -9.64
CA ARG A 357 -9.96 14.34 -8.82
C ARG A 357 -10.24 15.82 -9.08
N ASP A 358 -10.34 16.57 -8.00
CA ASP A 358 -10.48 18.03 -8.05
C ASP A 358 -9.20 18.66 -8.64
N GLY A 359 -9.29 19.06 -9.91
CA GLY A 359 -8.25 19.76 -10.66
C GLY A 359 -8.29 21.28 -10.53
N THR A 360 -9.19 21.85 -9.71
CA THR A 360 -9.44 23.32 -9.61
C THR A 360 -8.24 24.17 -9.20
N LYS A 361 -7.11 23.55 -8.81
CA LYS A 361 -5.85 24.23 -8.45
C LYS A 361 -4.62 23.72 -9.22
N SER A 362 -4.83 22.96 -10.29
CA SER A 362 -3.73 22.50 -11.14
C SER A 362 -3.29 23.61 -12.10
N THR A 363 -1.98 23.79 -12.25
CA THR A 363 -1.36 24.72 -13.22
C THR A 363 -0.99 23.99 -14.50
N PHE A 364 -1.10 24.67 -15.65
CA PHE A 364 -0.58 24.16 -16.92
C PHE A 364 0.06 25.28 -17.75
N THR A 365 0.99 24.90 -18.61
CA THR A 365 1.49 25.73 -19.71
C THR A 365 1.38 24.96 -21.02
N THR A 366 0.61 25.48 -21.97
CA THR A 366 0.50 24.93 -23.32
C THR A 366 1.21 25.85 -24.31
N VAL A 367 2.10 25.29 -25.10
CA VAL A 367 2.78 25.94 -26.21
C VAL A 367 2.21 25.38 -27.50
N ASN A 368 1.77 26.25 -28.41
CA ASN A 368 1.37 25.85 -29.76
C ASN A 368 2.20 26.62 -30.78
N GLN A 369 2.56 25.94 -31.86
CA GLN A 369 3.17 26.56 -33.04
C GLN A 369 2.52 25.96 -34.28
N VAL A 370 2.10 26.82 -35.21
CA VAL A 370 1.38 26.46 -36.42
C VAL A 370 2.23 26.75 -37.65
N GLN A 371 2.35 25.77 -38.55
CA GLN A 371 3.17 25.85 -39.77
C GLN A 371 2.32 25.53 -41.01
N ASP A 372 2.48 26.26 -42.12
CA ASP A 372 1.70 26.03 -43.35
C ASP A 372 2.38 25.04 -44.32
N PHE A 373 1.59 24.20 -45.00
CA PHE A 373 2.03 23.18 -45.96
C PHE A 373 1.12 23.10 -47.19
N ALA A 374 1.65 23.51 -48.35
CA ALA A 374 0.87 23.55 -49.59
C ALA A 374 0.75 22.18 -50.31
N ASN A 375 -0.51 21.80 -50.59
CA ASN A 375 -0.97 20.92 -51.69
C ASN A 375 -0.09 19.73 -52.13
N ARG A 376 -0.20 18.58 -51.44
CA ARG A 376 -0.11 17.22 -52.05
C ARG A 376 -1.02 16.21 -51.34
N PRO A 377 -1.47 15.13 -52.02
CA PRO A 377 -2.29 14.08 -51.41
C PRO A 377 -1.53 13.28 -50.34
N ALA A 378 -2.24 12.80 -49.33
CA ALA A 378 -1.66 12.04 -48.23
C ALA A 378 -1.48 10.55 -48.59
N GLU A 379 -0.23 10.08 -48.70
CA GLU A 379 0.10 8.66 -48.78
C GLU A 379 1.27 8.26 -47.87
N SER A 380 1.01 7.25 -47.02
CA SER A 380 1.94 6.42 -46.25
C SER A 380 2.77 7.07 -45.12
N VAL A 381 2.43 6.74 -43.87
CA VAL A 381 3.30 6.88 -42.69
C VAL A 381 3.59 5.47 -42.12
N PRO A 382 4.86 4.99 -42.10
CA PRO A 382 5.15 3.60 -41.72
C PRO A 382 5.12 3.31 -40.21
N ALA A 383 4.59 2.15 -39.85
CA ALA A 383 4.41 1.70 -38.46
C ALA A 383 5.64 1.04 -37.82
N TRP A 384 6.26 1.64 -36.78
CA TRP A 384 6.96 0.90 -35.69
C TRP A 384 7.40 1.69 -34.42
N LEU A 385 7.39 0.95 -33.29
CA LEU A 385 8.03 1.15 -31.95
C LEU A 385 7.32 1.84 -30.75
N GLN A 386 7.86 1.51 -29.57
CA GLN A 386 7.42 1.68 -28.16
C GLN A 386 8.72 1.87 -27.31
N ARG A 387 8.81 2.53 -26.13
CA ARG A 387 8.43 2.07 -24.76
C ARG A 387 9.03 2.96 -23.62
N LEU A 388 8.43 2.86 -22.41
CA LEU A 388 8.94 3.10 -21.02
C LEU A 388 8.88 4.49 -20.29
N ALA A 389 8.64 4.41 -18.97
CA ALA A 389 8.24 5.38 -17.91
C ALA A 389 9.37 6.34 -17.38
N VAL A 390 9.25 7.31 -16.43
CA VAL A 390 8.49 7.49 -15.14
C VAL A 390 8.23 9.01 -14.83
N HIS A 391 7.37 9.35 -13.85
CA HIS A 391 6.89 10.70 -13.39
C HIS A 391 7.99 11.78 -13.05
N THR A 392 7.75 13.10 -12.78
CA THR A 392 6.73 13.73 -11.87
C THR A 392 6.61 15.28 -11.94
N SER A 393 5.41 15.84 -11.64
CA SER A 393 5.12 17.18 -11.03
C SER A 393 5.61 18.52 -11.64
N ARG A 394 5.52 18.70 -12.97
CA ARG A 394 5.11 19.98 -13.61
C ARG A 394 4.64 19.69 -15.03
N TYR A 395 3.45 20.16 -15.42
CA TYR A 395 2.86 19.83 -16.72
C TYR A 395 3.10 20.94 -17.75
N HIS A 396 3.92 20.63 -18.73
CA HIS A 396 4.11 21.42 -19.94
C HIS A 396 3.69 20.57 -21.14
N CYS A 397 3.00 21.20 -22.08
CA CYS A 397 2.52 20.59 -23.32
C CYS A 397 3.03 21.41 -24.50
N LEU A 398 3.64 20.76 -25.48
CA LEU A 398 4.06 21.36 -26.74
C LEU A 398 3.28 20.71 -27.90
N ARG A 399 2.53 21.54 -28.62
CA ARG A 399 1.81 21.17 -29.84
C ARG A 399 2.52 21.76 -31.05
N ILE A 400 2.90 20.90 -31.99
CA ILE A 400 3.32 21.32 -33.32
C ILE A 400 2.16 20.99 -34.24
N LEU A 401 1.58 22.03 -34.83
CA LEU A 401 0.37 21.94 -35.65
C LEU A 401 0.72 22.26 -37.10
N LEU A 402 0.30 21.41 -38.02
CA LEU A 402 0.44 21.65 -39.45
C LEU A 402 -0.92 22.16 -39.96
N ALA A 403 -0.94 23.38 -40.47
CA ALA A 403 -2.09 23.96 -41.14
C ALA A 403 -2.01 23.70 -42.64
N ASN A 404 -3.17 23.58 -43.29
CA ASN A 404 -3.29 23.68 -44.73
C ASN A 404 -4.36 24.72 -45.05
N LYS A 405 -3.97 25.84 -45.68
CA LYS A 405 -4.89 26.86 -46.18
C LYS A 405 -5.46 26.45 -47.55
N ALA A 406 -6.55 25.68 -47.55
CA ALA A 406 -7.36 25.50 -48.76
C ALA A 406 -8.15 26.80 -49.06
N GLU A 407 -8.08 27.31 -50.29
CA GLU A 407 -8.59 28.65 -50.66
C GLU A 407 -10.12 28.86 -50.49
N GLN A 408 -10.92 27.84 -50.16
CA GLN A 408 -12.39 27.93 -50.17
C GLN A 408 -13.15 27.46 -48.92
N ASP A 409 -12.59 26.61 -48.03
CA ASP A 409 -13.36 25.98 -46.93
C ASP A 409 -12.76 26.14 -45.51
N GLY A 410 -11.76 27.02 -45.34
CA GLY A 410 -11.16 27.34 -44.04
C GLY A 410 -9.91 26.52 -43.69
N VAL A 411 -9.35 26.77 -42.50
CA VAL A 411 -8.07 26.19 -42.07
C VAL A 411 -8.30 24.88 -41.30
N ALA A 412 -7.84 23.76 -41.87
CA ALA A 412 -7.79 22.48 -41.18
C ALA A 412 -6.47 22.32 -40.43
N MET A 413 -6.53 21.86 -39.18
CA MET A 413 -5.39 21.77 -38.27
C MET A 413 -5.02 20.31 -38.00
N TRP A 414 -3.84 19.88 -38.44
CA TRP A 414 -3.30 18.54 -38.22
C TRP A 414 -2.30 18.52 -37.05
N LEU A 415 -2.46 17.55 -36.15
CA LEU A 415 -1.54 17.28 -35.04
C LEU A 415 -0.78 15.95 -35.31
N PRO A 416 0.42 16.00 -35.93
CA PRO A 416 1.22 14.80 -36.21
C PRO A 416 1.80 14.17 -34.94
N VAL A 417 2.13 14.98 -33.93
CA VAL A 417 2.70 14.54 -32.66
C VAL A 417 2.37 15.55 -31.55
N LEU A 418 2.00 15.05 -30.38
CA LEU A 418 1.78 15.83 -29.18
C LEU A 418 2.90 15.54 -28.17
N PHE A 419 3.68 16.56 -27.81
CA PHE A 419 4.78 16.40 -26.86
C PHE A 419 4.36 16.83 -25.45
N GLU A 420 4.59 15.98 -24.45
CA GLU A 420 4.22 16.26 -23.06
C GLU A 420 5.34 15.90 -22.08
N SER A 421 5.44 16.66 -20.99
CA SER A 421 6.48 16.48 -19.96
C SER A 421 6.14 15.47 -18.85
N LEU A 422 4.98 14.82 -18.89
CA LEU A 422 4.50 13.88 -17.85
C LEU A 422 3.87 12.63 -18.43
N THR A 423 4.11 11.47 -17.82
CA THR A 423 3.60 10.18 -18.29
C THR A 423 2.08 10.02 -18.19
N ASN A 424 1.43 10.58 -17.15
CA ASN A 424 0.01 10.32 -16.91
C ASN A 424 -0.90 10.90 -18.03
N PRO A 425 -0.70 12.16 -18.49
CA PRO A 425 -1.40 12.68 -19.65
C PRO A 425 -1.13 11.86 -20.91
N ILE A 426 0.12 11.47 -21.18
CA ILE A 426 0.51 10.70 -22.38
C ILE A 426 -0.25 9.37 -22.49
N VAL A 427 -0.32 8.61 -21.39
CA VAL A 427 -1.02 7.31 -21.38
C VAL A 427 -2.52 7.50 -21.62
N SER A 428 -3.17 8.42 -20.89
CA SER A 428 -4.60 8.73 -21.14
C SER A 428 -4.84 9.27 -22.56
N GLY A 429 -3.95 10.15 -23.04
CA GLY A 429 -4.00 10.76 -24.36
C GLY A 429 -3.94 9.73 -25.46
N ARG A 430 -2.98 8.80 -25.39
CA ARG A 430 -2.74 7.80 -26.43
C ARG A 430 -3.73 6.65 -26.42
N GLU A 431 -4.08 6.14 -25.25
CA GLU A 431 -4.87 4.91 -25.11
C GLU A 431 -6.38 5.20 -25.03
N GLU A 432 -6.78 6.22 -24.27
CA GLU A 432 -8.19 6.58 -24.06
C GLU A 432 -8.69 7.61 -25.09
N LEU A 433 -7.90 8.66 -25.34
CA LEU A 433 -8.26 9.81 -26.18
C LEU A 433 -7.71 9.72 -27.61
N SER A 434 -6.93 8.67 -27.87
CA SER A 434 -6.38 8.32 -29.18
C SER A 434 -5.45 9.37 -29.84
N MET A 435 -4.91 10.29 -29.06
CA MET A 435 -3.98 11.35 -29.48
C MET A 435 -2.54 10.82 -29.64
N PRO A 436 -1.73 11.35 -30.59
CA PRO A 436 -0.37 10.86 -30.87
C PRO A 436 0.67 11.41 -29.86
N ASN A 437 0.51 11.05 -28.58
CA ASN A 437 1.33 11.61 -27.49
C ASN A 437 2.69 10.91 -27.35
N LEU A 438 3.74 11.71 -27.21
CA LEU A 438 5.11 11.30 -26.91
C LEU A 438 5.70 12.11 -25.74
N TYR A 439 6.60 11.47 -25.01
CA TYR A 439 7.35 12.12 -23.94
C TYR A 439 8.54 12.91 -24.50
N THR A 440 8.75 14.11 -23.97
CA THR A 440 10.01 14.86 -24.06
C THR A 440 10.13 15.72 -22.81
N SER A 441 11.34 16.04 -22.35
CA SER A 441 11.49 17.19 -21.43
C SER A 441 11.05 18.44 -22.16
N VAL A 442 10.28 19.30 -21.50
CA VAL A 442 9.84 20.61 -22.01
C VAL A 442 10.19 21.63 -20.94
N ASP A 443 11.25 22.38 -21.17
CA ASP A 443 11.79 23.36 -20.24
C ASP A 443 11.39 24.77 -20.71
N VAL A 444 10.50 25.41 -19.95
CA VAL A 444 10.00 26.76 -20.24
C VAL A 444 10.72 27.77 -19.35
N TYR A 445 11.49 28.67 -19.97
CA TYR A 445 12.21 29.73 -19.28
C TYR A 445 11.55 31.09 -19.52
N CYS A 446 10.92 31.65 -18.49
CA CYS A 446 10.43 33.04 -18.52
C CYS A 446 11.52 34.00 -18.00
N ARG A 447 11.80 35.05 -18.77
CA ARG A 447 12.53 36.26 -18.35
C ARG A 447 11.58 37.46 -18.40
N SER A 448 12.00 38.62 -17.90
CA SER A 448 11.15 39.81 -17.74
C SER A 448 10.51 40.37 -19.02
N ARG A 449 10.95 39.95 -20.22
CA ARG A 449 10.38 40.32 -21.53
C ARG A 449 10.48 39.21 -22.60
N SER A 450 10.77 37.97 -22.23
CA SER A 450 10.85 36.88 -23.21
C SER A 450 10.67 35.51 -22.57
N TYR A 451 9.98 34.65 -23.30
CA TYR A 451 9.92 33.21 -23.06
C TYR A 451 10.91 32.52 -24.00
N ARG A 452 11.48 31.40 -23.55
CA ARG A 452 12.25 30.47 -24.39
C ARG A 452 11.88 29.05 -24.00
N ILE A 453 11.51 28.22 -24.97
CA ILE A 453 11.17 26.81 -24.73
C ILE A 453 12.27 25.92 -25.30
N ARG A 454 12.69 24.93 -24.50
CA ARG A 454 13.63 23.89 -24.93
C ARG A 454 13.00 22.52 -24.79
N THR A 455 13.32 21.63 -25.71
CA THR A 455 12.92 20.22 -25.67
C THR A 455 14.13 19.30 -25.71
N GLY A 456 14.04 18.19 -24.98
CA GLY A 456 15.13 17.25 -24.85
C GLY A 456 14.75 15.87 -24.32
N TRP A 457 15.74 15.00 -24.22
CA TRP A 457 15.64 13.66 -23.65
C TRP A 457 16.96 13.33 -22.94
N GLU A 458 16.89 12.92 -21.67
CA GLU A 458 18.06 12.65 -20.79
C GLU A 458 19.18 13.73 -20.81
N GLY A 459 18.80 14.99 -21.04
CA GLY A 459 19.72 16.13 -21.10
C GLY A 459 20.26 16.44 -22.50
N ALA A 460 20.06 15.57 -23.49
CA ALA A 460 20.28 15.90 -24.89
C ALA A 460 19.15 16.81 -25.39
N LEU A 461 19.49 18.00 -25.87
CA LEU A 461 18.53 19.01 -26.33
C LEU A 461 18.36 18.92 -27.84
N TRP A 462 17.15 18.66 -28.30
CA TRP A 462 16.83 18.49 -29.72
C TRP A 462 16.02 19.66 -30.30
N GLY A 463 15.35 20.46 -29.47
CA GLY A 463 14.53 21.57 -29.96
C GLY A 463 14.69 22.84 -29.13
N ASN A 464 14.73 23.96 -29.83
CA ASN A 464 14.72 25.30 -29.25
C ASN A 464 13.65 26.12 -29.98
N LEU A 465 12.60 26.51 -29.26
CA LEU A 465 11.37 27.05 -29.85
C LEU A 465 10.97 28.37 -29.19
N LEU A 466 10.48 29.28 -30.04
CA LEU A 466 9.87 30.58 -29.74
C LEU A 466 10.76 31.57 -28.98
N GLU A 467 10.82 32.80 -29.51
CA GLU A 467 11.47 33.96 -28.91
C GLU A 467 10.52 35.19 -29.06
N ASP A 468 10.80 36.29 -28.35
CA ASP A 468 10.05 37.56 -28.41
C ASP A 468 8.52 37.48 -28.15
N LEU A 469 8.06 36.56 -27.29
CA LEU A 469 6.65 36.45 -26.85
C LEU A 469 6.16 37.68 -26.05
N VAL A 470 5.00 38.22 -26.45
CA VAL A 470 4.32 39.39 -25.86
C VAL A 470 2.98 38.97 -25.26
N GLU A 471 2.64 39.50 -24.08
CA GLU A 471 1.36 39.21 -23.40
C GLU A 471 0.19 39.93 -24.08
N VAL A 472 -0.90 39.21 -24.31
CA VAL A 472 -2.15 39.70 -24.91
C VAL A 472 -3.29 39.53 -23.90
N GLY A 473 -4.21 40.51 -23.84
CA GLY A 473 -5.34 40.47 -22.92
C GLY A 473 -6.21 39.23 -23.10
N SER A 474 -6.54 38.54 -22.00
CA SER A 474 -7.28 37.27 -22.02
C SER A 474 -8.70 37.35 -22.58
N SER A 475 -9.27 38.55 -22.76
CA SER A 475 -10.62 38.79 -23.28
C SER A 475 -10.74 38.79 -24.81
N THR A 476 -9.63 38.79 -25.56
CA THR A 476 -9.66 38.85 -27.05
C THR A 476 -9.44 37.51 -27.74
N THR A 477 -9.21 36.41 -27.01
CA THR A 477 -9.03 35.08 -27.59
C THR A 477 -10.20 34.15 -27.25
N THR A 478 -11.28 34.23 -28.05
CA THR A 478 -12.22 33.12 -28.20
C THR A 478 -11.52 31.97 -28.93
N GLY A 479 -11.46 30.81 -28.29
CA GLY A 479 -10.84 29.61 -28.85
C GLY A 479 -10.16 28.78 -27.77
N ALA A 480 -10.30 27.47 -27.86
CA ALA A 480 -9.60 26.53 -26.99
C ALA A 480 -8.06 26.63 -27.15
N LEU A 481 -7.33 25.85 -26.35
CA LEU A 481 -5.88 25.98 -26.11
C LEU A 481 -4.99 26.19 -27.35
N SER A 482 -5.37 25.73 -28.55
CA SER A 482 -4.61 25.84 -29.80
C SER A 482 -4.45 27.28 -30.31
N GLY A 483 -5.49 28.12 -30.21
CA GLY A 483 -5.55 29.41 -30.89
C GLY A 483 -5.93 29.31 -32.38
N GLU A 484 -6.90 30.14 -32.76
CA GLU A 484 -7.49 30.30 -34.10
C GLU A 484 -8.28 29.09 -34.66
N ALA A 485 -9.43 29.42 -35.27
CA ALA A 485 -10.51 28.54 -35.74
C ALA A 485 -11.21 27.64 -34.69
N ASP A 486 -12.52 27.85 -34.51
CA ASP A 486 -13.43 27.01 -33.70
C ASP A 486 -13.69 25.61 -34.29
N ALA A 487 -12.88 25.16 -35.25
CA ALA A 487 -13.09 23.93 -36.01
C ALA A 487 -12.72 22.66 -35.21
N GLY A 488 -11.51 22.59 -34.65
CA GLY A 488 -11.00 21.40 -33.96
C GLY A 488 -9.59 20.99 -34.42
N ILE A 489 -9.12 19.83 -33.96
CA ILE A 489 -7.87 19.19 -34.41
C ILE A 489 -8.15 17.84 -35.06
N LEU A 490 -7.47 17.59 -36.18
CA LEU A 490 -7.33 16.26 -36.80
C LEU A 490 -6.06 15.57 -36.27
N ALA A 491 -6.15 14.28 -35.95
CA ALA A 491 -5.05 13.45 -35.45
C ALA A 491 -5.14 11.99 -35.96
N TYR A 492 -4.12 11.16 -35.71
CA TYR A 492 -4.11 9.74 -36.08
C TYR A 492 -3.92 8.83 -34.87
N LYS A 493 -4.75 7.78 -34.74
CA LYS A 493 -4.52 6.71 -33.76
C LYS A 493 -3.59 5.66 -34.36
N TYR A 494 -2.65 5.20 -33.56
CA TYR A 494 -1.97 3.92 -33.81
C TYR A 494 -1.67 3.18 -32.51
N LEU A 495 -2.35 2.05 -32.30
CA LEU A 495 -2.08 1.08 -31.24
C LEU A 495 -1.63 -0.25 -31.86
N PRO A 496 -0.41 -0.73 -31.62
CA PRO A 496 0.08 -2.01 -32.15
C PRO A 496 -0.44 -3.23 -31.38
N LYS A 497 -0.58 -4.37 -32.06
CA LYS A 497 -0.85 -5.67 -31.42
C LYS A 497 0.35 -6.14 -30.57
N SER A 498 0.04 -6.78 -29.45
CA SER A 498 1.04 -7.35 -28.53
C SER A 498 1.72 -8.60 -29.08
N GLY A 499 3.01 -8.77 -28.77
CA GLY A 499 3.80 -9.98 -29.08
C GLY A 499 4.76 -9.81 -30.26
N ARG A 500 5.89 -10.53 -30.22
CA ARG A 500 7.01 -10.38 -31.19
C ARG A 500 6.60 -10.67 -32.64
N ALA A 501 5.70 -11.62 -32.85
CA ALA A 501 5.17 -11.97 -34.18
C ALA A 501 4.23 -10.91 -34.77
N ASN A 502 3.67 -10.03 -33.93
CA ASN A 502 2.71 -8.99 -34.31
C ASN A 502 3.39 -7.62 -34.52
N LYS A 503 4.71 -7.58 -34.67
CA LYS A 503 5.46 -6.36 -34.95
C LYS A 503 4.92 -5.70 -36.23
N ASN A 504 4.62 -4.39 -36.15
CA ASN A 504 4.06 -3.56 -37.22
C ASN A 504 2.62 -3.93 -37.65
N ILE A 505 1.89 -4.71 -36.84
CA ILE A 505 0.47 -4.99 -37.08
C ILE A 505 -0.36 -4.13 -36.10
N PRO A 506 -1.25 -3.25 -36.57
CA PRO A 506 -2.15 -2.50 -35.70
C PRO A 506 -3.16 -3.44 -35.01
N ALA A 507 -3.47 -3.09 -33.76
CA ALA A 507 -4.68 -3.49 -33.05
C ALA A 507 -5.81 -2.50 -33.37
N GLU A 508 -5.49 -1.21 -33.38
CA GLU A 508 -6.37 -0.11 -33.79
C GLU A 508 -5.56 0.94 -34.56
N GLU A 509 -6.11 1.41 -35.68
CA GLU A 509 -5.52 2.45 -36.53
C GLU A 509 -6.65 3.17 -37.28
N TYR A 510 -6.78 4.48 -37.09
CA TYR A 510 -7.80 5.32 -37.74
C TYR A 510 -7.55 6.83 -37.52
N ALA A 511 -8.13 7.68 -38.38
CA ALA A 511 -8.10 9.13 -38.24
C ALA A 511 -9.16 9.62 -37.23
N ILE A 512 -8.83 10.71 -36.52
CA ILE A 512 -9.61 11.27 -35.42
C ILE A 512 -9.81 12.75 -35.58
N PHE A 513 -10.93 13.23 -35.06
CA PHE A 513 -11.25 14.64 -34.94
C PHE A 513 -11.68 14.99 -33.52
N ASP A 514 -11.04 16.00 -32.91
CA ASP A 514 -11.49 16.64 -31.66
C ASP A 514 -12.13 18.01 -31.96
N PRO A 515 -13.47 18.10 -32.03
CA PRO A 515 -14.16 19.37 -32.11
C PRO A 515 -14.14 20.02 -30.72
N PHE A 516 -13.23 20.97 -30.53
CA PHE A 516 -12.97 21.64 -29.24
C PHE A 516 -14.19 22.21 -28.51
N SER A 517 -15.30 22.44 -29.23
CA SER A 517 -16.62 22.74 -28.68
C SER A 517 -17.12 21.72 -27.62
N LYS A 518 -16.59 20.49 -27.62
CA LYS A 518 -16.89 19.42 -26.65
C LYS A 518 -15.87 19.32 -25.50
N ALA A 519 -14.95 20.27 -25.36
CA ALA A 519 -13.91 20.25 -24.34
C ALA A 519 -14.48 20.33 -22.91
N VAL A 520 -14.32 19.25 -22.14
CA VAL A 520 -14.68 19.16 -20.73
C VAL A 520 -13.45 18.69 -19.93
N PRO A 521 -13.11 19.33 -18.80
CA PRO A 521 -13.54 20.68 -18.40
C PRO A 521 -13.13 21.77 -19.42
N THR A 522 -13.84 22.89 -19.42
CA THR A 522 -13.56 24.03 -20.31
C THR A 522 -12.34 24.81 -19.81
N PRO A 523 -11.30 25.04 -20.63
CA PRO A 523 -10.08 25.72 -20.20
C PRO A 523 -10.34 27.15 -19.73
N LYS A 524 -9.64 27.59 -18.69
CA LYS A 524 -9.64 28.98 -18.20
C LYS A 524 -8.23 29.59 -18.30
N PRO A 525 -7.85 30.14 -19.47
CA PRO A 525 -6.59 30.88 -19.61
C PRO A 525 -6.51 32.03 -18.62
N GLN A 526 -5.43 32.12 -17.85
CA GLN A 526 -5.12 33.31 -17.06
C GLN A 526 -4.27 34.29 -17.85
N ARG A 527 -3.25 33.78 -18.56
CA ARG A 527 -2.36 34.58 -19.39
C ARG A 527 -2.15 33.93 -20.75
N VAL A 528 -2.05 34.79 -21.77
CA VAL A 528 -1.87 34.40 -23.16
C VAL A 528 -0.74 35.24 -23.71
N TYR A 529 0.24 34.58 -24.33
CA TYR A 529 1.35 35.21 -24.99
C TYR A 529 1.38 34.80 -26.47
N THR A 530 1.64 35.73 -27.38
CA THR A 530 1.79 35.49 -28.82
C THR A 530 3.09 36.09 -29.34
N THR A 531 3.56 35.64 -30.51
CA THR A 531 4.73 36.22 -31.19
C THR A 531 4.60 36.10 -32.70
N ASP A 532 4.86 37.21 -33.40
CA ASP A 532 4.98 37.27 -34.86
C ASP A 532 6.39 36.89 -35.34
N LYS A 533 7.31 36.60 -34.40
CA LYS A 533 8.71 36.23 -34.63
C LYS A 533 9.02 34.82 -34.14
N ALA A 534 8.03 33.94 -34.20
CA ALA A 534 8.22 32.54 -33.85
C ALA A 534 9.37 31.92 -34.65
N SER A 535 10.21 31.14 -33.98
CA SER A 535 11.26 30.34 -34.59
C SER A 535 11.18 28.92 -34.06
N ILE A 536 11.56 27.96 -34.89
CA ILE A 536 11.79 26.57 -34.50
C ILE A 536 13.19 26.17 -34.99
N GLN A 537 14.05 25.78 -34.06
CA GLN A 537 15.33 25.18 -34.37
C GLN A 537 15.29 23.74 -33.89
N ILE A 538 15.40 22.80 -34.82
CA ILE A 538 15.54 21.37 -34.54
C ILE A 538 17.00 20.99 -34.75
N ASP A 539 17.63 20.50 -33.68
CA ASP A 539 18.86 19.71 -33.76
C ASP A 539 18.45 18.24 -33.79
N VAL A 540 18.73 17.57 -34.90
CA VAL A 540 18.32 16.18 -35.14
C VAL A 540 19.07 15.21 -34.21
N LEU A 541 20.28 15.59 -33.76
CA LEU A 541 21.21 14.75 -33.03
C LEU A 541 21.50 13.43 -33.79
N ASP A 542 22.01 12.40 -33.11
CA ASP A 542 22.18 11.06 -33.66
C ASP A 542 21.50 9.95 -32.81
N TRP A 543 21.59 8.71 -33.26
CA TRP A 543 21.02 7.54 -32.56
C TRP A 543 21.66 7.24 -31.19
N GLN A 544 22.84 7.77 -30.88
CA GLN A 544 23.50 7.61 -29.57
C GLN A 544 23.03 8.71 -28.61
N GLN A 545 22.85 9.93 -29.12
CA GLN A 545 22.42 11.10 -28.35
C GLN A 545 20.90 11.15 -28.13
N LEU A 546 20.10 10.61 -29.05
CA LEU A 546 18.64 10.64 -29.01
C LEU A 546 17.99 9.27 -29.35
N PRO A 547 18.42 8.15 -28.73
CA PRO A 547 18.04 6.78 -29.13
C PRO A 547 16.53 6.51 -29.17
N THR A 548 15.74 7.20 -28.33
CA THR A 548 14.28 7.02 -28.19
C THR A 548 13.45 7.91 -29.10
N LEU A 549 13.98 9.06 -29.55
CA LEU A 549 13.23 10.07 -30.31
C LEU A 549 13.86 10.43 -31.67
N TYR A 550 15.10 10.01 -31.97
CA TYR A 550 15.79 10.34 -33.23
C TYR A 550 14.94 10.06 -34.47
N HIS A 551 14.25 8.91 -34.50
CA HIS A 551 13.38 8.51 -35.61
C HIS A 551 12.11 9.39 -35.77
N VAL A 552 11.73 10.13 -34.73
CA VAL A 552 10.65 11.13 -34.77
C VAL A 552 11.23 12.50 -35.13
N ILE A 553 12.30 12.93 -34.48
CA ILE A 553 12.87 14.27 -34.63
C ILE A 553 13.56 14.44 -36.00
N SER A 554 14.26 13.42 -36.52
CA SER A 554 14.77 13.45 -37.89
C SER A 554 13.65 13.65 -38.92
N ARG A 555 12.51 12.97 -38.75
CA ARG A 555 11.35 13.13 -39.64
C ARG A 555 10.63 14.45 -39.45
N LEU A 556 10.58 14.97 -38.23
CA LEU A 556 10.07 16.31 -37.96
C LEU A 556 10.96 17.41 -38.57
N ALA A 557 12.27 17.18 -38.68
CA ALA A 557 13.19 18.07 -39.39
C ALA A 557 13.14 17.93 -40.93
N ASP A 558 12.79 16.76 -41.45
CA ASP A 558 12.54 16.53 -42.88
C ASP A 558 11.25 17.23 -43.39
N VAL A 559 10.34 17.62 -42.49
CA VAL A 559 9.06 18.26 -42.82
C VAL A 559 9.30 19.73 -43.24
N PRO A 560 8.98 20.12 -44.50
CA PRO A 560 9.39 21.42 -45.05
C PRO A 560 8.48 22.56 -44.58
N ALA A 561 8.83 23.21 -43.47
CA ALA A 561 8.11 24.37 -42.97
C ALA A 561 8.32 25.60 -43.87
N PHE A 562 7.26 26.07 -44.54
CA PHE A 562 7.32 27.23 -45.44
C PHE A 562 7.20 28.56 -44.69
N GLU A 563 6.23 28.66 -43.78
CA GLU A 563 6.04 29.78 -42.87
C GLU A 563 5.49 29.29 -41.52
N ILE A 564 5.79 30.02 -40.44
CA ILE A 564 5.14 29.83 -39.14
C ILE A 564 4.00 30.84 -39.06
N VAL A 565 2.76 30.37 -39.17
CA VAL A 565 1.56 31.22 -39.26
C VAL A 565 1.03 31.68 -37.91
N GLY A 566 1.51 31.08 -36.82
CA GLY A 566 1.18 31.53 -35.48
C GLY A 566 1.95 30.77 -34.40
N ALA A 567 2.19 31.44 -33.27
CA ALA A 567 2.70 30.81 -32.07
C ALA A 567 2.10 31.43 -30.81
N LYS A 568 1.74 30.57 -29.84
CA LYS A 568 1.01 30.95 -28.64
C LYS A 568 1.50 30.17 -27.43
N VAL A 569 1.70 30.85 -26.30
CA VAL A 569 1.85 30.23 -24.98
C VAL A 569 0.62 30.58 -24.15
N VAL A 570 0.02 29.59 -23.51
CA VAL A 570 -1.15 29.74 -22.63
C VAL A 570 -0.80 29.23 -21.24
N GLU A 571 -0.94 30.09 -20.24
CA GLU A 571 -0.82 29.75 -18.83
C GLU A 571 -2.20 29.82 -18.17
N GLY A 572 -2.51 28.85 -17.31
CA GLY A 572 -3.78 28.78 -16.60
C GLY A 572 -3.69 28.08 -15.25
N GLU A 573 -4.63 28.42 -14.37
CA GLU A 573 -4.85 27.75 -13.09
C GLU A 573 -6.30 27.27 -13.00
N GLY A 574 -6.47 26.02 -12.58
CA GLY A 574 -7.78 25.44 -12.30
C GLY A 574 -8.53 24.87 -13.50
N ASP A 575 -9.53 24.05 -13.19
CA ASP A 575 -10.32 23.23 -14.11
C ASP A 575 -9.54 22.55 -15.24
N GLY A 576 -8.28 22.18 -14.98
CA GLY A 576 -7.49 21.25 -15.77
C GLY A 576 -7.14 21.64 -17.21
N VAL A 577 -6.31 20.78 -17.80
CA VAL A 577 -6.14 20.67 -19.25
C VAL A 577 -7.36 19.90 -19.76
N PRO A 578 -8.06 20.38 -20.81
CA PRO A 578 -9.28 19.77 -21.28
C PRO A 578 -8.98 18.33 -21.68
N ASP A 579 -9.84 17.40 -21.27
CA ASP A 579 -9.56 15.96 -21.35
C ASP A 579 -9.72 15.41 -22.77
N VAL A 580 -9.76 16.27 -23.80
CA VAL A 580 -9.85 15.92 -25.24
C VAL A 580 -10.97 14.89 -25.55
N LEU A 581 -11.97 14.76 -24.67
CA LEU A 581 -13.05 13.77 -24.72
C LEU A 581 -14.01 13.97 -25.91
N GLY A 582 -13.88 15.09 -26.63
CA GLY A 582 -14.54 15.30 -27.91
C GLY A 582 -13.95 14.46 -29.04
N ALA A 583 -12.70 14.00 -28.90
CA ALA A 583 -11.97 13.20 -29.87
C ALA A 583 -12.68 11.88 -30.16
N GLY A 584 -13.12 11.71 -31.41
CA GLY A 584 -13.71 10.48 -31.92
C GLY A 584 -13.10 10.06 -33.25
N PRO A 585 -13.30 8.80 -33.67
CA PRO A 585 -13.07 8.41 -35.06
C PRO A 585 -13.85 9.33 -36.01
N ILE A 586 -13.28 9.59 -37.18
CA ILE A 586 -14.02 10.22 -38.28
C ILE A 586 -14.84 9.10 -38.95
N GLU A 587 -16.17 9.25 -38.99
CA GLU A 587 -17.10 8.32 -39.67
C GLU A 587 -17.10 8.49 -41.20
#